data_AF-A0A815Z8F7-F1
#
_entry.id   AF-A0A815Z8F7-F1
#
_cell.length_a   1.000
_cell.length_b   1.000
_cell.length_c   1.000
_cell.angle_alpha   90.00
_cell.angle_beta   90.00
_cell.angle_gamma   90.00
#
_symmetry.space_group_name_H-M   'P 1'
#
loop_
_entity.id
_entity.type
_entity.pdbx_description
1 polymer ?
#
loop_
_entity_poly.entity_id
_entity_poly.type
_entity_poly.pdbx_seq_one_letter_code
_entity_poly.pdbx_strand_id
1 'polypeptide(L)' 'MILAKMKNMAEIYLGKKVSEVVITIPTYFNYSQRQAIKDAGAIAGLNVLRVLYEPAAAAIAYGLIKKISD' A
#
# COMPACT_ATOMS: atom_id res chain seq x y z
N MET A 1 16.20 1.33 0.50
CA MET A 1 14.91 1.12 -0.18
C MET A 1 13.78 0.99 0.85
N ILE A 2 12.74 1.84 0.80
CA ILE A 2 11.68 1.89 1.82
C ILE A 2 10.72 0.70 1.72
N LEU A 3 10.26 0.36 0.50
CA LEU A 3 9.30 -0.75 0.30
C LEU A 3 9.86 -2.11 0.75
N ALA A 4 11.15 -2.36 0.52
CA ALA A 4 11.82 -3.57 1.00
C ALA A 4 11.85 -3.66 2.54
N LYS A 5 12.04 -2.52 3.23
CA LYS A 5 11.99 -2.45 4.70
C LYS A 5 10.57 -2.72 5.22
N MET A 6 9.55 -2.15 4.58
CA MET A 6 8.14 -2.39 4.94
C MET A 6 7.73 -3.85 4.73
N LYS A 7 8.16 -4.45 3.62
CA LYS A 7 8.00 -5.89 3.37
C LYS A 7 8.60 -6.72 4.49
N ASN A 8 9.86 -6.49 4.84
CA ASN A 8 10.54 -7.24 5.90
C ASN A 8 9.80 -7.12 7.24
N MET A 9 9.38 -5.91 7.64
CA MET A 9 8.58 -5.71 8.85
C MET A 9 7.28 -6.53 8.84
N ALA A 10 6.57 -6.54 7.71
CA ALA A 10 5.34 -7.32 7.57
C ALA A 10 5.61 -8.84 7.60
N GLU A 11 6.68 -9.31 6.96
CA GLU A 11 7.08 -10.72 6.95
C GLU A 11 7.48 -11.21 8.36
N ILE A 12 8.21 -10.39 9.13
CA ILE A 12 8.54 -10.69 10.53
C ILE A 12 7.27 -10.82 11.37
N TYR A 13 6.35 -9.86 11.24
CA TYR A 13 5.13 -9.86 12.04
C TYR A 13 4.20 -11.03 11.69
N LEU A 14 4.08 -11.37 10.40
CA LEU A 14 3.17 -12.42 9.92
C LEU A 14 3.78 -13.82 9.92
N GLY A 15 5.11 -13.95 10.04
CA GLY A 15 5.83 -15.22 9.96
C GLY A 15 5.77 -15.90 8.59
N LYS A 16 5.42 -15.17 7.53
CA LYS A 16 5.29 -15.68 6.16
C LYS A 16 5.73 -14.65 5.13
N LYS A 17 6.06 -15.10 3.93
CA LYS A 17 6.42 -14.21 2.82
C LYS A 17 5.25 -13.32 2.41
N VAL A 18 5.56 -12.07 2.09
CA VAL A 18 4.60 -11.07 1.58
C VAL A 18 4.97 -10.75 0.13
N SER A 19 4.08 -11.06 -0.78
CA SER A 19 4.28 -10.88 -2.23
C SER A 19 3.33 -9.86 -2.84
N GLU A 20 2.21 -9.52 -2.19
CA GLU A 20 1.14 -8.72 -2.75
C GLU A 20 0.84 -7.53 -1.85
N VAL A 21 0.67 -6.35 -2.46
CA VAL A 21 0.50 -5.10 -1.70
C VAL A 21 -0.48 -4.14 -2.37
N VAL A 22 -1.06 -3.28 -1.54
CA VAL A 22 -1.76 -2.06 -1.94
C VAL A 22 -0.95 -0.87 -1.43
N ILE A 23 -0.71 0.12 -2.28
CA ILE A 23 0.12 1.29 -1.93
C ILE A 23 -0.74 2.56 -2.04
N THR A 24 -0.68 3.43 -1.04
CA THR A 24 -1.35 4.73 -1.06
C THR A 24 -0.51 5.79 -1.78
N ILE A 25 -1.17 6.75 -2.42
CA ILE A 25 -0.53 7.91 -3.08
C ILE A 25 -1.31 9.20 -2.81
N PRO A 26 -0.65 10.36 -2.96
CA PRO A 26 -1.34 11.65 -2.97
C PRO A 26 -2.31 11.76 -4.14
N THR A 27 -3.39 12.53 -3.97
CA THR A 27 -4.42 12.73 -5.01
C THR A 27 -3.88 13.43 -6.26
N TYR A 28 -2.87 14.28 -6.09
CA TYR A 28 -2.26 15.06 -7.18
C TYR A 28 -1.23 14.27 -8.00
N PHE A 29 -0.97 12.99 -7.69
CA PHE A 29 -0.07 12.17 -8.49
C PHE A 29 -0.63 11.94 -9.89
N ASN A 30 0.18 12.27 -10.89
CA ASN A 30 -0.14 12.04 -12.30
C ASN A 30 0.10 10.57 -12.71
N TYR A 31 -0.21 10.23 -13.96
CA TYR A 31 -0.08 8.86 -14.45
C TYR A 31 1.36 8.31 -14.39
N SER A 32 2.36 9.11 -14.76
CA SER A 32 3.77 8.69 -14.76
C SER A 32 4.27 8.41 -13.34
N GLN A 33 3.92 9.27 -12.38
CA GLN A 33 4.27 9.08 -10.98
C GLN A 33 3.59 7.83 -10.40
N ARG A 34 2.34 7.55 -10.78
CA ARG A 34 1.64 6.31 -10.40
C ARG A 34 2.34 5.07 -10.94
N GLN A 35 2.78 5.11 -12.20
CA GLN A 35 3.49 4.01 -12.81
C GLN A 35 4.84 3.79 -12.11
N ALA A 36 5.57 4.85 -11.80
CA ALA A 36 6.83 4.78 -11.05
C ALA A 36 6.65 4.11 -9.67
N ILE A 37 5.52 4.30 -8.99
CA ILE A 37 5.22 3.60 -7.73
C ILE A 37 5.00 2.10 -7.96
N LYS A 38 4.32 1.71 -9.04
CA LYS A 38 4.16 0.29 -9.40
C LYS A 38 5.50 -0.35 -9.72
N ASP A 39 6.34 0.35 -10.48
CA ASP A 39 7.68 -0.12 -10.86
C ASP A 39 8.57 -0.25 -9.61
N ALA A 40 8.48 0.70 -8.68
CA ALA A 40 9.17 0.61 -7.38
C ALA A 40 8.72 -0.62 -6.57
N GLY A 41 7.43 -0.98 -6.63
CA GLY A 41 6.91 -2.23 -6.06
C GLY A 41 7.54 -3.47 -6.71
N ALA A 42 7.59 -3.50 -8.04
CA ALA A 42 8.23 -4.60 -8.78
C ALA A 42 9.72 -4.75 -8.44
N ILE A 43 10.46 -3.64 -8.35
CA ILE A 43 11.88 -3.63 -7.94
C ILE A 43 12.05 -4.16 -6.51
N ALA A 44 11.06 -3.94 -5.63
CA ALA A 44 11.06 -4.48 -4.27
C ALA A 44 10.58 -5.95 -4.18
N GLY A 45 10.27 -6.60 -5.31
CA GLY A 45 9.73 -7.96 -5.35
C GLY A 45 8.33 -8.05 -4.76
N LEU A 46 7.51 -7.03 -5.01
CA LEU A 46 6.12 -6.92 -4.57
C LEU A 46 5.20 -6.71 -5.79
N ASN A 47 4.14 -7.50 -5.87
CA ASN A 47 3.05 -7.30 -6.82
C ASN A 47 2.09 -6.22 -6.29
N VAL A 48 2.06 -5.07 -6.97
CA VAL A 48 1.18 -3.96 -6.60
C VAL A 48 -0.21 -4.18 -7.20
N LEU A 49 -1.11 -4.74 -6.39
CA LEU A 49 -2.49 -5.05 -6.79
C LEU A 49 -3.29 -3.78 -7.11
N ARG A 50 -3.08 -2.73 -6.30
CA ARG A 50 -3.77 -1.46 -6.45
C ARG A 50 -2.94 -0.32 -5.89
N VAL A 51 -3.02 0.83 -6.56
CA VAL A 51 -2.59 2.11 -6.02
C VAL A 51 -3.85 2.89 -5.64
N LEU A 52 -3.94 3.31 -4.38
CA LEU A 52 -5.13 3.94 -3.79
C LEU A 52 -4.81 5.39 -3.41
N TYR A 53 -5.80 6.29 -3.48
CA TYR A 53 -5.61 7.63 -2.95
C TYR A 53 -5.61 7.63 -1.42
N GLU A 54 -4.68 8.36 -0.82
CA GLU A 54 -4.59 8.57 0.62
C GLU A 54 -5.93 9.01 1.27
N PRO A 55 -6.67 10.03 0.78
CA PRO A 55 -7.93 10.41 1.40
C PRO A 55 -9.02 9.34 1.27
N ALA A 56 -8.99 8.54 0.20
CA ALA A 56 -9.92 7.41 0.05
C ALA A 56 -9.59 6.30 1.05
N ALA A 57 -8.31 6.00 1.26
CA ALA A 57 -7.86 5.04 2.28
C ALA A 57 -8.27 5.49 3.69
N ALA A 58 -8.10 6.78 4.00
CA ALA A 58 -8.52 7.36 5.28
C ALA A 58 -10.04 7.28 5.46
N ALA A 59 -10.83 7.57 4.43
CA ALA A 59 -12.29 7.46 4.47
C ALA A 59 -12.77 6.02 4.68
N ILE A 60 -12.13 5.04 4.03
CA ILE A 60 -12.41 3.60 4.24
C ILE A 60 -12.10 3.22 5.69
N ALA A 61 -10.94 3.62 6.21
CA ALA A 61 -10.56 3.33 7.59
C ALA A 61 -11.56 3.94 8.59
N TYR A 62 -11.95 5.20 8.41
CA TYR A 62 -12.95 5.86 9.24
C TYR A 62 -14.30 5.14 9.20
N GLY A 63 -14.77 4.77 8.00
CA GLY A 63 -16.02 4.04 7.82
C GLY A 63 -16.02 2.66 8.46
N LEU A 64 -14.87 1.96 8.47
CA LEU A 64 -14.71 0.68 9.15
C LEU A 64 -14.69 0.84 10.68
N ILE A 65 -13.94 1.82 11.20
CA ILE A 65 -13.88 2.09 12.65
C ILE A 65 -15.27 2.41 13.20
N LYS A 66 -16.03 3.28 12.52
CA LYS A 66 -17.38 3.65 12.95
C LYS A 66 -18.34 2.45 12.97
N LYS A 67 -18.22 1.52 12.03
CA LYS A 67 -19.06 0.30 11.97
C LYS A 67 -18.74 -0.72 13.06
N ILE A 68 -17.52 -0.73 13.59
CA ILE A 68 -17.10 -1.67 14.65
C ILE A 68 -17.53 -1.16 16.03
N SER A 69 -17.73 0.15 16.19
CA SER A 69 -18.15 0.79 17.44
C SER A 69 -19.66 0.78 17.70
N ASP A 70 -20.47 0.42 16.70
CA ASP A 70 -21.93 0.23 16.81
C ASP A 70 -22.25 -1.27 16.97
#